data_AF-A0A4Y2TV31-F1
#
_entry.id   AF-A0A4Y2TV31-F1
#
_cell.length_a   1.000
_cell.length_b   1.000
_cell.length_c   1.000
_cell.angle_alpha   90.00
_cell.angle_beta   90.00
_cell.angle_gamma   90.00
#
_symmetry.space_group_name_H-M   'P 1'
#
loop_
_entity.id
_entity.type
_entity.pdbx_description
1 polymer ?
#
loop_
_entity_poly.entity_id
_entity_poly.type
_entity_poly.pdbx_seq_one_letter_code
_entity_poly.pdbx_strand_id
1 'polypeptide(L)'
;MRQRCRLICSRSSLYLYVTAIALFTLCNILAIILISRNSKQNDQPIAKINAEEPIFPPQDGGLLIGNLLSSFVFNFNQSSSRTDTKRTYIIHDAVVVGNAYGTYGQSAYVTLATQCSVDRLHMLFELADIWRAPMSIAVFVPGVDFYIAKVYIAYLRLCSQVIRTNATFHFLYHRDMAPTDSYLSDHAHDHQAVPSCARSKEALPLLLRYRTSSFRRWWQQALHPQNHLRNVARTGVRTPYHFLTDIDILPMLGLAHQLDVFLSTSPKGKSCPKCVYVVPTYEMPEQLPVPRSKAELLERINKKQSRPFHAKVFIHNQYATNHSLWEKIPSSKELEAAYKISNYEFFYEPFFVARANVPLYDERFIGYGFTRNTQ
;
A
#
# COMPACT_ATOMS: atom_id res chain seq x y z
N MET A 1 -0.36 52.42 -49.55
CA MET A 1 1.13 52.50 -49.52
C MET A 1 1.63 51.66 -48.34
N ARG A 2 2.45 50.64 -48.60
CA ARG A 2 3.00 49.71 -47.58
C ARG A 2 4.26 50.31 -46.93
N GLN A 3 4.28 50.49 -45.62
CA GLN A 3 5.50 50.78 -44.86
C GLN A 3 6.14 49.47 -44.38
N ARG A 4 7.42 49.25 -44.73
CA ARG A 4 8.28 48.18 -44.22
C ARG A 4 9.06 48.70 -43.00
N CYS A 5 8.85 48.12 -41.83
CA CYS A 5 9.76 48.28 -40.69
C CYS A 5 11.06 47.51 -40.94
N ARG A 6 12.21 48.18 -40.87
CA ARG A 6 13.54 47.56 -40.75
C ARG A 6 13.89 47.47 -39.26
N LEU A 7 14.09 46.25 -38.74
CA LEU A 7 14.75 46.04 -37.45
C LEU A 7 16.27 46.26 -37.62
N ILE A 8 16.81 47.25 -36.93
CA ILE A 8 18.25 47.46 -36.79
C ILE A 8 18.70 46.60 -35.60
N CYS A 9 19.26 45.43 -35.88
CA CYS A 9 19.91 44.61 -34.85
C CYS A 9 21.30 45.20 -34.59
N SER A 10 21.49 45.81 -33.42
CA SER A 10 22.76 46.40 -32.99
C SER A 10 23.80 45.29 -32.78
N ARG A 11 24.94 45.38 -33.49
CA ARG A 11 26.07 44.45 -33.39
C ARG A 11 26.54 44.20 -31.95
N SER A 12 26.33 45.15 -31.03
CA SER A 12 26.73 44.99 -29.61
C SER A 12 25.96 43.89 -28.86
N SER A 13 24.71 43.61 -29.23
CA SER A 13 23.90 42.61 -28.52
C SER A 13 24.30 41.17 -28.88
N LEU A 14 24.75 40.95 -30.12
CA LEU A 14 25.26 39.66 -30.57
C LEU A 14 26.60 39.31 -29.91
N TYR A 15 27.50 40.28 -29.76
CA TYR A 15 28.77 40.06 -29.05
C TYR A 15 28.56 39.67 -27.60
N LEU A 16 27.62 40.31 -26.89
CA LEU A 16 27.29 39.97 -25.51
C LEU A 16 26.72 38.55 -25.36
N TYR A 17 25.93 38.11 -26.34
CA TYR A 17 25.34 36.77 -26.34
C TYR A 17 26.39 35.70 -26.63
N VAL A 18 27.29 35.95 -27.58
CA VAL A 18 28.37 35.02 -27.94
C VAL A 18 29.40 34.91 -26.80
N THR A 19 29.73 36.02 -26.13
CA THR A 19 30.64 35.98 -24.97
C THR A 19 30.02 35.25 -23.79
N ALA A 20 28.72 35.42 -23.52
CA ALA A 20 28.03 34.69 -22.45
C ALA A 20 28.00 33.18 -22.70
N ILE A 21 27.72 32.74 -23.94
CA ILE A 21 27.74 31.32 -24.31
C ILE A 21 29.16 30.74 -24.19
N ALA A 22 30.19 31.48 -24.64
CA ALA A 22 31.58 31.04 -24.54
C ALA A 22 32.06 30.91 -23.08
N LEU A 23 31.64 31.81 -22.20
CA LEU A 23 31.92 31.72 -20.77
C LEU A 23 31.24 30.51 -20.13
N PHE A 24 29.97 30.27 -20.47
CA PHE A 24 29.21 29.14 -19.93
C PHE A 24 29.79 27.79 -20.38
N THR A 25 30.21 27.67 -21.65
CA THR A 25 30.88 26.45 -22.12
C THR A 25 32.25 26.25 -21.48
N LEU A 26 33.03 27.31 -21.27
CA LEU A 26 34.31 27.23 -20.57
C LEU A 26 34.13 26.75 -19.11
N CYS A 27 33.13 27.27 -18.40
CA CYS A 27 32.81 26.84 -17.03
C CYS A 27 32.40 25.36 -16.96
N ASN A 28 31.60 24.89 -17.92
CA ASN A 28 31.19 23.47 -17.98
C ASN A 28 32.39 22.55 -18.28
N ILE A 29 33.28 22.95 -19.19
CA ILE A 29 34.50 22.18 -19.48
C ILE A 29 35.41 22.12 -18.24
N LEU A 30 35.59 23.23 -17.53
CA LEU A 30 36.37 23.26 -16.28
C LEU A 30 35.75 22.38 -15.19
N ALA A 31 34.42 22.37 -15.05
CA ALA A 31 33.72 21.49 -14.12
C ALA A 31 33.95 20.00 -14.47
N ILE A 32 33.87 19.63 -15.75
CA ILE A 32 34.14 18.26 -16.21
C ILE A 32 35.60 17.86 -15.95
N ILE A 33 36.56 18.76 -16.18
CA ILE A 33 37.98 18.51 -15.89
C ILE A 33 38.21 18.33 -14.39
N LEU A 34 37.56 19.13 -13.54
CA LEU A 34 37.66 19.01 -12.07
C LEU A 34 37.04 17.70 -11.56
N ILE A 35 35.87 17.31 -12.10
CA ILE A 35 35.22 16.03 -11.79
C ILE A 35 36.09 14.86 -12.26
N SER A 36 36.70 14.94 -13.44
CA SER A 36 37.61 13.92 -13.96
C SER A 36 38.92 13.83 -13.17
N ARG A 37 39.46 14.96 -12.68
CA ARG A 37 40.64 14.96 -11.79
C ARG A 37 40.33 14.36 -10.42
N ASN A 38 39.15 14.64 -9.84
CA ASN A 38 38.71 14.00 -8.60
C ASN A 38 38.43 12.50 -8.77
N SER A 39 37.93 12.07 -9.94
CA SER A 39 37.73 10.65 -10.24
C SER A 39 39.05 9.88 -10.33
N LYS A 40 40.16 10.52 -10.74
CA LYS A 40 41.48 9.88 -10.87
C LYS A 40 42.27 9.77 -9.56
N GLN A 41 41.75 10.34 -8.46
CA GLN A 41 42.39 10.24 -7.15
C GLN A 41 41.93 9.02 -6.32
N ASN A 42 40.97 8.22 -6.84
CA ASN A 42 40.43 7.03 -6.16
C ASN A 42 40.89 5.68 -6.73
N ASP A 43 41.84 5.66 -7.67
CA ASP A 43 42.39 4.40 -8.19
C ASP A 43 43.76 4.10 -7.56
N GLN A 44 43.74 3.47 -6.38
CA GLN A 44 44.85 2.62 -5.92
C GLN A 44 44.46 1.14 -6.06
N PRO A 45 45.42 0.26 -6.40
CA PRO A 45 45.16 -1.13 -6.72
C PRO A 45 44.78 -1.92 -5.46
N ILE A 46 43.61 -2.55 -5.50
CA ILE A 46 43.16 -3.51 -4.47
C ILE A 46 44.16 -4.67 -4.46
N ALA A 47 44.98 -4.72 -3.42
CA ALA A 47 45.80 -5.88 -3.12
C ALA A 47 44.90 -7.12 -2.99
N LYS A 48 45.31 -8.21 -3.63
CA LYS A 48 44.75 -9.55 -3.39
C LYS A 48 44.96 -9.89 -1.91
N ILE A 49 43.95 -9.62 -1.09
CA ILE A 49 43.84 -10.16 0.25
C ILE A 49 43.38 -11.60 0.06
N ASN A 50 44.24 -12.54 0.47
CA ASN A 50 43.85 -13.93 0.67
C ASN A 50 42.58 -13.92 1.51
N ALA A 51 41.49 -14.48 0.97
CA ALA A 51 40.26 -14.70 1.71
C ALA A 51 40.54 -15.76 2.79
N GLU A 52 41.13 -15.35 3.91
CA GLU A 52 40.63 -15.86 5.17
C GLU A 52 39.21 -15.33 5.28
N GLU A 53 38.25 -16.23 5.04
CA GLU A 53 36.86 -16.02 5.39
C GLU A 53 36.83 -15.40 6.80
N PRO A 54 36.17 -14.26 7.00
CA PRO A 54 35.88 -13.84 8.35
C PRO A 54 35.06 -14.98 8.94
N ILE A 55 35.59 -15.62 9.98
CA ILE A 55 34.80 -16.47 10.86
C ILE A 55 33.84 -15.51 11.56
N PHE A 56 32.77 -15.15 10.86
CA PHE A 56 31.58 -14.64 11.47
C PHE A 56 31.00 -15.82 12.24
N PRO A 57 30.84 -15.74 13.58
CA PRO A 57 29.90 -16.64 14.23
C PRO A 57 28.55 -16.43 13.53
N PRO A 58 27.77 -17.49 13.25
CA PRO A 58 26.54 -17.37 12.50
C PRO A 58 25.63 -16.34 13.18
N GLN A 59 25.31 -15.24 12.50
CA GLN A 59 24.27 -14.32 12.96
C GLN A 59 22.89 -14.92 12.68
N ASP A 60 22.58 -16.04 13.34
CA ASP A 60 21.21 -16.52 13.53
C ASP A 60 20.51 -15.72 14.65
N GLY A 61 20.63 -14.39 14.59
CA GLY A 61 20.12 -13.47 15.61
C GLY A 61 18.61 -13.26 15.48
N GLY A 62 17.82 -13.95 16.29
CA GLY A 62 16.40 -13.64 16.46
C GLY A 62 16.18 -12.28 17.13
N LEU A 63 15.09 -11.60 16.79
CA LEU A 63 14.62 -10.37 17.41
C LEU A 63 13.75 -10.69 18.62
N LEU A 64 14.18 -10.27 19.80
CA LEU A 64 13.41 -10.50 21.04
C LEU A 64 12.05 -9.81 20.98
N ILE A 65 10.99 -10.56 21.25
CA ILE A 65 9.60 -10.07 21.24
C ILE A 65 9.42 -8.96 22.27
N GLY A 66 10.02 -9.09 23.46
CA GLY A 66 9.97 -8.04 24.49
C GLY A 66 10.49 -6.70 23.97
N ASN A 67 11.63 -6.70 23.27
CA ASN A 67 12.23 -5.51 22.68
C ASN A 67 11.37 -4.92 21.55
N LEU A 68 10.74 -5.78 20.73
CA LEU A 68 9.81 -5.35 19.70
C LEU A 68 8.61 -4.62 20.30
N LEU A 69 7.99 -5.21 21.33
CA LEU A 69 6.81 -4.65 21.97
C LEU A 69 7.10 -3.36 22.75
N SER A 70 8.33 -3.18 23.26
CA SER A 70 8.75 -1.94 23.91
C SER A 70 9.18 -0.83 22.94
N SER A 71 9.36 -1.13 21.64
CA SER A 71 9.93 -0.18 20.67
C SER A 71 8.95 0.87 20.13
N PHE A 72 7.65 0.73 20.40
CA PHE A 72 6.63 1.65 19.92
C PHE A 72 5.40 1.64 20.84
N VAL A 73 4.56 2.67 20.68
CA VAL A 73 3.33 2.81 21.47
C VAL A 73 2.21 1.99 20.83
N PHE A 74 1.61 1.13 21.64
CA PHE A 74 0.41 0.36 21.31
C PHE A 74 -0.77 0.90 22.12
N ASN A 75 -1.63 1.69 21.48
CA ASN A 75 -2.74 2.40 22.11
C ASN A 75 -3.98 1.51 22.18
N PHE A 76 -3.95 0.52 23.07
CA PHE A 76 -5.09 -0.36 23.27
C PHE A 76 -5.61 -0.27 24.70
N ASN A 77 -6.87 0.12 24.82
CA ASN A 77 -7.61 0.09 26.07
C ASN A 77 -8.96 -0.55 25.80
N GLN A 78 -9.22 -1.71 26.42
CA GLN A 78 -10.47 -2.46 26.23
C GLN A 78 -11.70 -1.62 26.59
N SER A 79 -11.58 -0.73 27.58
CA SER A 79 -12.65 0.16 28.04
C SER A 79 -12.94 1.30 27.06
N SER A 80 -12.02 1.59 26.14
CA SER A 80 -12.17 2.63 25.11
C SER A 80 -12.37 1.96 23.75
N SER A 81 -13.57 1.43 23.54
CA SER A 81 -13.99 0.78 22.30
C SER A 81 -15.33 1.34 21.81
N ARG A 82 -15.59 1.15 20.52
CA ARG A 82 -16.95 1.28 19.97
C ARG A 82 -17.44 -0.08 19.51
N THR A 83 -18.74 -0.20 19.31
CA THR A 83 -19.38 -1.43 18.84
C THR A 83 -20.09 -1.18 17.52
N ASP A 84 -20.28 -2.25 16.74
CA ASP A 84 -21.23 -2.23 15.63
C ASP A 84 -22.66 -2.07 16.15
N THR A 85 -23.61 -1.84 15.23
CA THR A 85 -25.03 -1.62 15.58
C THR A 85 -25.62 -2.79 16.37
N LYS A 86 -25.19 -4.03 16.13
CA LYS A 86 -25.71 -5.23 16.81
C LYS A 86 -24.93 -5.61 18.06
N ARG A 87 -23.87 -4.86 18.41
CA ARG A 87 -22.96 -5.15 19.54
C ARG A 87 -22.38 -6.58 19.47
N THR A 88 -22.08 -7.02 18.26
CA THR A 88 -21.45 -8.31 17.95
C THR A 88 -19.94 -8.16 17.82
N TYR A 89 -19.49 -7.06 17.22
CA TYR A 89 -18.09 -6.75 16.98
C TYR A 89 -17.67 -5.54 17.81
N ILE A 90 -16.52 -5.67 18.47
CA ILE A 90 -15.89 -4.62 19.25
C ILE A 90 -14.74 -4.05 18.42
N ILE A 91 -14.64 -2.72 18.39
CA ILE A 91 -13.78 -1.98 17.49
C ILE A 91 -12.90 -1.02 18.29
N HIS A 92 -11.61 -1.05 17.97
CA HIS A 92 -10.62 -0.12 18.48
C HIS A 92 -9.95 0.59 17.31
N ASP A 93 -10.18 1.89 17.20
CA ASP A 93 -9.60 2.72 16.15
C ASP A 93 -8.18 3.15 16.53
N ALA A 94 -7.30 3.24 15.53
CA ALA A 94 -5.96 3.83 15.68
C ALA A 94 -5.11 3.21 16.81
N VAL A 95 -5.19 1.88 16.96
CA VAL A 95 -4.43 1.11 17.95
C VAL A 95 -2.92 1.29 17.75
N VAL A 96 -2.49 1.35 16.49
CA VAL A 96 -1.10 1.66 16.13
C VAL A 96 -1.13 2.71 15.04
N VAL A 97 -0.47 3.85 15.29
CA VAL A 97 -0.54 5.01 14.42
C VAL A 97 0.74 5.13 13.59
N GLY A 98 0.61 5.40 12.29
CA GLY A 98 1.75 5.69 11.42
C GLY A 98 2.39 7.03 11.81
N ASN A 99 3.72 7.14 11.75
CA ASN A 99 4.41 8.36 12.22
C ASN A 99 3.93 9.66 11.54
N ALA A 100 3.45 9.57 10.29
CA ALA A 100 2.94 10.71 9.54
C ALA A 100 1.40 10.87 9.61
N TYR A 101 0.70 10.08 10.43
CA TYR A 101 -0.77 10.07 10.47
C TYR A 101 -1.41 11.44 10.70
N GLY A 102 -0.81 12.26 11.58
CA GLY A 102 -1.31 13.61 11.88
C GLY A 102 -1.20 14.60 10.73
N THR A 103 -0.36 14.32 9.72
CA THR A 103 -0.12 15.25 8.60
C THR A 103 -0.81 14.84 7.30
N TYR A 104 -1.35 13.61 7.20
CA TYR A 104 -1.97 13.10 5.96
C TYR A 104 -3.04 14.00 5.38
N GLY A 105 -3.91 14.59 6.21
CA GLY A 105 -4.98 15.47 5.75
C GLY A 105 -4.50 16.77 5.09
N GLN A 106 -3.20 17.08 5.20
CA GLN A 106 -2.57 18.27 4.60
C GLN A 106 -1.59 17.90 3.47
N SER A 107 -1.02 16.69 3.51
CA SER A 107 0.06 16.27 2.61
C SER A 107 -0.33 15.29 1.51
N ALA A 108 -1.54 14.70 1.58
CA ALA A 108 -2.01 13.72 0.61
C ALA A 108 -3.51 13.90 0.29
N TYR A 109 -3.93 13.47 -0.89
CA TYR A 109 -5.32 13.48 -1.33
C TYR A 109 -5.99 12.10 -1.24
N VAL A 110 -5.22 11.03 -1.27
CA VAL A 110 -5.73 9.65 -1.19
C VAL A 110 -5.06 8.83 -0.07
N THR A 111 -5.85 7.98 0.58
CA THR A 111 -5.37 6.95 1.50
C THR A 111 -5.83 5.58 1.01
N LEU A 112 -4.93 4.60 1.01
CA LEU A 112 -5.32 3.21 0.80
C LEU A 112 -6.03 2.73 2.06
N ALA A 113 -7.28 2.31 1.93
CA ALA A 113 -8.01 1.61 2.96
C ALA A 113 -7.97 0.12 2.64
N THR A 114 -7.62 -0.71 3.61
CA THR A 114 -7.63 -2.17 3.41
C THR A 114 -7.97 -2.90 4.69
N GLN A 115 -8.23 -4.19 4.57
CA GLN A 115 -8.57 -5.05 5.68
C GLN A 115 -7.97 -6.44 5.52
N CYS A 116 -7.72 -7.11 6.63
CA CYS A 116 -7.22 -8.48 6.63
C CYS A 116 -7.52 -9.23 7.94
N SER A 117 -7.43 -10.55 7.89
CA SER A 117 -7.15 -11.37 9.07
C SER A 117 -5.65 -11.38 9.39
N VAL A 118 -5.28 -11.83 10.59
CA VAL A 118 -3.87 -11.89 11.02
C VAL A 118 -3.00 -12.77 10.13
N ASP A 119 -3.52 -13.90 9.64
CA ASP A 119 -2.81 -14.81 8.74
C ASP A 119 -2.50 -14.20 7.36
N ARG A 120 -3.17 -13.10 6.99
CA ARG A 120 -2.98 -12.37 5.73
C ARG A 120 -2.10 -11.13 5.89
N LEU A 121 -1.73 -10.77 7.11
CA LEU A 121 -1.03 -9.53 7.43
C LEU A 121 0.38 -9.43 6.81
N HIS A 122 1.01 -10.56 6.46
CA HIS A 122 2.31 -10.61 5.79
C HIS A 122 2.31 -9.98 4.40
N MET A 123 1.16 -9.95 3.71
CA MET A 123 1.01 -9.32 2.39
C MET A 123 1.21 -7.81 2.44
N LEU A 124 1.15 -7.21 3.63
CA LEU A 124 1.37 -5.77 3.79
C LEU A 124 2.79 -5.33 3.39
N PHE A 125 3.80 -6.20 3.48
CA PHE A 125 5.16 -5.84 3.05
C PHE A 125 5.18 -5.38 1.59
N GLU A 126 4.66 -6.21 0.69
CA GLU A 126 4.64 -5.92 -0.74
C GLU A 126 3.67 -4.77 -1.06
N LEU A 127 2.47 -4.79 -0.48
CA LEU A 127 1.47 -3.74 -0.68
C LEU A 127 2.01 -2.35 -0.27
N ALA A 128 2.66 -2.26 0.90
CA ALA A 128 3.21 -1.01 1.38
C ALA A 128 4.37 -0.51 0.50
N ASP A 129 5.25 -1.41 0.06
CA ASP A 129 6.41 -1.06 -0.77
C ASP A 129 6.03 -0.55 -2.16
N ILE A 130 4.88 -1.01 -2.70
CA ILE A 130 4.32 -0.52 -3.96
C ILE A 130 3.52 0.78 -3.75
N TRP A 131 2.71 0.85 -2.69
CA TRP A 131 1.81 1.98 -2.43
C TRP A 131 2.55 3.23 -1.95
N ARG A 132 3.46 3.11 -0.97
CA ARG A 132 4.32 4.17 -0.41
C ARG A 132 3.62 5.49 0.00
N ALA A 133 2.32 5.45 0.25
CA ALA A 133 1.52 6.60 0.67
C ALA A 133 0.64 6.21 1.89
N PRO A 134 -0.19 7.12 2.46
CA PRO A 134 -0.99 6.82 3.64
C PRO A 134 -1.84 5.55 3.52
N MET A 135 -1.88 4.75 4.59
CA MET A 135 -2.68 3.52 4.68
C MET A 135 -3.49 3.46 5.98
N SER A 136 -4.76 3.10 5.88
CA SER A 136 -5.61 2.73 7.02
C SER A 136 -6.01 1.26 6.89
N ILE A 137 -5.67 0.47 7.91
CA ILE A 137 -5.69 -1.00 7.85
C ILE A 137 -6.54 -1.52 9.01
N ALA A 138 -7.64 -2.20 8.71
CA ALA A 138 -8.44 -2.90 9.72
C ALA A 138 -8.03 -4.36 9.82
N VAL A 139 -7.66 -4.82 11.02
CA VAL A 139 -7.22 -6.20 11.27
C VAL A 139 -8.24 -6.90 12.16
N PHE A 140 -8.72 -8.07 11.71
CA PHE A 140 -9.55 -8.94 12.52
C PHE A 140 -8.68 -9.75 13.50
N VAL A 141 -8.87 -9.55 14.80
CA VAL A 141 -7.97 -10.01 15.87
C VAL A 141 -8.69 -10.77 17.01
N PRO A 142 -9.45 -11.83 16.73
CA PRO A 142 -10.16 -12.58 17.77
C PRO A 142 -9.20 -13.35 18.69
N GLY A 143 -9.43 -13.30 20.01
CA GLY A 143 -8.70 -14.12 21.00
C GLY A 143 -7.18 -14.00 20.90
N VAL A 144 -6.50 -15.13 20.64
CA VAL A 144 -5.03 -15.22 20.52
C VAL A 144 -4.44 -14.44 19.34
N ASP A 145 -5.24 -14.20 18.29
CA ASP A 145 -4.80 -13.42 17.14
C ASP A 145 -4.47 -11.97 17.51
N PHE A 146 -5.03 -11.44 18.61
CA PHE A 146 -4.65 -10.14 19.15
C PHE A 146 -3.16 -10.06 19.50
N TYR A 147 -2.67 -11.04 20.26
CA TYR A 147 -1.26 -11.10 20.65
C TYR A 147 -0.36 -11.27 19.42
N ILE A 148 -0.73 -12.18 18.51
CA ILE A 148 0.00 -12.42 17.27
C ILE A 148 0.08 -11.13 16.43
N ALA A 149 -1.04 -10.42 16.26
CA ALA A 149 -1.08 -9.16 15.53
C ALA A 149 -0.22 -8.09 16.19
N LYS A 150 -0.26 -7.96 17.52
CA LYS A 150 0.55 -7.01 18.27
C LYS A 150 2.04 -7.21 18.02
N VAL A 151 2.53 -8.46 18.13
CA VAL A 151 3.94 -8.81 17.87
C VAL A 151 4.29 -8.63 16.39
N TYR A 152 3.44 -9.10 15.48
CA TYR A 152 3.75 -9.03 14.06
C TYR A 152 3.69 -7.61 13.50
N ILE A 153 2.79 -6.74 13.98
CA ILE A 153 2.78 -5.32 13.60
C ILE A 153 4.05 -4.61 14.10
N ALA A 154 4.51 -4.93 15.32
CA ALA A 154 5.80 -4.44 15.81
C ALA A 154 6.94 -4.82 14.86
N TYR A 155 6.96 -6.09 14.46
CA TYR A 155 7.92 -6.64 13.52
C TYR A 155 7.86 -5.94 12.14
N LEU A 156 6.66 -5.77 11.57
CA LEU A 156 6.46 -5.06 10.30
C LEU A 156 6.97 -3.62 10.35
N ARG A 157 6.72 -2.91 11.45
CA ARG A 157 7.20 -1.53 11.64
C ARG A 157 8.71 -1.44 11.85
N LEU A 158 9.32 -2.44 12.47
CA LEU A 158 10.77 -2.52 12.59
C LEU A 158 11.40 -2.74 11.20
N CYS A 159 10.91 -3.75 10.47
CA CYS A 159 11.50 -4.19 9.21
C CYS A 159 11.14 -3.33 7.99
N SER A 160 10.08 -2.51 8.06
CA SER A 160 9.69 -1.59 6.99
C SER A 160 9.44 -0.18 7.52
N GLN A 161 10.30 0.76 7.10
CA GLN A 161 10.11 2.18 7.36
C GLN A 161 8.84 2.71 6.69
N VAL A 162 8.46 2.17 5.53
CA VAL A 162 7.24 2.56 4.82
C VAL A 162 6.02 2.24 5.67
N ILE A 163 5.93 1.02 6.22
CA ILE A 163 4.84 0.63 7.13
C ILE A 163 4.86 1.50 8.39
N ARG A 164 6.02 1.66 9.03
CA ARG A 164 6.16 2.48 10.24
C ARG A 164 5.67 3.92 10.06
N THR A 165 5.91 4.49 8.89
CA THR A 165 5.59 5.89 8.59
C THR A 165 4.15 6.07 8.14
N ASN A 166 3.66 5.14 7.29
CA ASN A 166 2.44 5.33 6.52
C ASN A 166 1.23 4.51 6.99
N ALA A 167 1.43 3.45 7.75
CA ALA A 167 0.36 2.52 8.13
C ALA A 167 -0.22 2.83 9.50
N THR A 168 -1.54 3.01 9.55
CA THR A 168 -2.33 3.07 10.78
C THR A 168 -3.23 1.85 10.87
N PHE A 169 -3.19 1.17 12.03
CA PHE A 169 -3.88 -0.09 12.26
C PHE A 169 -5.05 0.11 13.22
N HIS A 170 -6.17 -0.50 12.87
CA HIS A 170 -7.42 -0.54 13.61
C HIS A 170 -7.77 -1.99 13.89
N PHE A 171 -8.26 -2.30 15.08
CA PHE A 171 -8.57 -3.67 15.48
C PHE A 171 -10.07 -3.89 15.59
N LEU A 172 -10.50 -5.07 15.17
CA LEU A 172 -11.87 -5.54 15.32
C LEU A 172 -11.85 -6.99 15.81
N TYR A 173 -12.71 -7.35 16.75
CA TYR A 173 -12.89 -8.73 17.20
C TYR A 173 -14.35 -9.04 17.50
N HIS A 174 -14.72 -10.32 17.46
CA HIS A 174 -16.05 -10.78 17.85
C HIS A 174 -16.16 -10.78 19.38
N ARG A 175 -17.28 -10.32 19.96
CA ARG A 175 -17.44 -10.15 21.42
C ARG A 175 -17.15 -11.43 22.23
N ASP A 176 -17.50 -12.59 21.66
CA ASP A 176 -17.29 -13.90 22.29
C ASP A 176 -15.83 -14.39 22.20
N MET A 177 -14.97 -13.65 21.49
CA MET A 177 -13.55 -13.92 21.29
C MET A 177 -12.72 -12.70 21.73
N ALA A 178 -12.94 -12.25 22.96
CA ALA A 178 -12.23 -11.11 23.54
C ALA A 178 -10.69 -11.29 23.48
N PRO A 179 -9.94 -10.21 23.18
CA PRO A 179 -8.49 -10.21 23.18
C PRO A 179 -7.90 -10.74 24.47
N THR A 180 -6.91 -11.62 24.35
CA THR A 180 -6.25 -12.23 25.51
C THR A 180 -4.75 -12.02 25.41
N ASP A 181 -4.16 -11.33 26.39
CA ASP A 181 -2.69 -11.15 26.54
C ASP A 181 -2.04 -12.27 27.39
N SER A 182 -2.83 -13.19 27.96
CA SER A 182 -2.38 -14.20 28.93
C SER A 182 -1.41 -15.26 28.38
N TYR A 183 -1.11 -15.24 27.09
CA TYR A 183 -0.16 -16.18 26.48
C TYR A 183 1.31 -15.85 26.80
N LEU A 184 1.58 -14.68 27.39
CA LEU A 184 2.91 -14.34 27.91
C LEU A 184 3.33 -15.22 29.11
N SER A 185 2.39 -15.71 29.91
CA SER A 185 2.69 -16.55 31.08
C SER A 185 2.80 -18.04 30.75
N ASP A 186 1.97 -18.55 29.82
CA ASP A 186 1.94 -19.99 29.48
C ASP A 186 3.06 -20.41 28.50
N HIS A 187 3.66 -19.48 27.75
CA HIS A 187 4.71 -19.75 26.77
C HIS A 187 6.04 -19.07 27.10
N ALA A 188 6.33 -18.81 28.39
CA ALA A 188 7.57 -18.17 28.83
C ALA A 188 8.87 -18.85 28.31
N HIS A 189 8.78 -20.12 27.88
CA HIS A 189 9.88 -20.91 27.34
C HIS A 189 9.85 -21.12 25.82
N ASP A 190 8.77 -20.76 25.12
CA ASP A 190 8.61 -20.99 23.68
C ASP A 190 8.72 -19.67 22.89
N HIS A 191 9.87 -19.52 22.23
CA HIS A 191 10.14 -18.48 21.22
C HIS A 191 10.01 -17.04 21.73
N GLN A 192 10.90 -16.65 22.64
CA GLN A 192 11.09 -15.24 23.02
C GLN A 192 11.59 -14.37 21.86
N ALA A 193 11.89 -14.95 20.70
CA ALA A 193 12.40 -14.26 19.53
C ALA A 193 11.64 -14.65 18.25
N VAL A 194 11.52 -13.69 17.34
CA VAL A 194 11.12 -13.90 15.94
C VAL A 194 12.36 -13.81 15.03
N PRO A 195 12.34 -14.39 13.82
CA PRO A 195 13.47 -14.30 12.89
C PRO A 195 13.84 -12.85 12.57
N SER A 196 15.08 -12.61 12.12
CA SER A 196 15.51 -11.28 11.66
C SER A 196 14.71 -10.80 10.43
N CYS A 197 14.80 -9.51 10.08
CA CYS A 197 14.10 -8.95 8.91
C CYS A 197 14.47 -9.63 7.58
N ALA A 198 15.67 -10.22 7.48
CA ALA A 198 16.10 -10.98 6.30
C ALA A 198 15.29 -12.27 6.09
N ARG A 199 14.68 -12.80 7.16
CA ARG A 199 13.86 -14.02 7.19
C ARG A 199 12.39 -13.71 7.46
N SER A 200 11.89 -12.59 6.96
CA SER A 200 10.54 -12.07 7.24
C SER A 200 9.40 -13.00 6.86
N LYS A 201 9.59 -13.86 5.86
CA LYS A 201 8.63 -14.88 5.44
C LYS A 201 8.37 -15.94 6.51
N GLU A 202 9.31 -16.16 7.43
CA GLU A 202 9.21 -17.17 8.49
C GLU A 202 8.53 -16.64 9.75
N ALA A 203 8.54 -15.32 9.96
CA ALA A 203 8.09 -14.71 11.21
C ALA A 203 6.60 -14.95 11.50
N LEU A 204 5.71 -14.68 10.55
CA LEU A 204 4.26 -14.89 10.77
C LEU A 204 3.90 -16.37 10.93
N PRO A 205 4.38 -17.31 10.08
CA PRO A 205 4.14 -18.74 10.29
C PRO A 205 4.51 -19.23 11.69
N LEU A 206 5.63 -18.76 12.26
CA LEU A 206 6.04 -19.10 13.62
C LEU A 206 5.05 -18.57 14.66
N LEU A 207 4.63 -17.30 14.55
CA LEU A 207 3.66 -16.71 15.48
C LEU A 207 2.27 -17.37 15.36
N LEU A 208 1.85 -17.82 14.17
CA LEU A 208 0.59 -18.53 13.98
C LEU A 208 0.57 -19.91 14.69
N ARG A 209 1.70 -20.41 15.20
CA ARG A 209 1.75 -21.61 16.03
C ARG A 209 1.10 -21.41 17.41
N TYR A 210 1.03 -20.17 17.90
CA TYR A 210 0.30 -19.84 19.15
C TYR A 210 -1.21 -20.07 19.06
N ARG A 211 -1.78 -20.22 17.85
CA ARG A 211 -3.19 -20.60 17.69
C ARG A 211 -3.45 -21.99 18.28
N THR A 212 -4.27 -22.07 19.32
CA THR A 212 -4.66 -23.33 19.98
C THR A 212 -5.58 -24.19 19.11
N SER A 213 -5.72 -25.47 19.44
CA SER A 213 -6.65 -26.37 18.74
C SER A 213 -8.11 -25.92 18.85
N SER A 214 -8.52 -25.34 19.99
CA SER A 214 -9.85 -24.75 20.16
C SER A 214 -10.05 -23.54 19.26
N PHE A 215 -9.07 -22.63 19.21
CA PHE A 215 -9.10 -21.49 18.31
C PHE A 215 -9.18 -21.91 16.85
N ARG A 216 -8.36 -22.87 16.41
CA ARG A 216 -8.37 -23.36 15.01
C ARG A 216 -9.74 -23.92 14.61
N ARG A 217 -10.40 -24.68 15.50
CA ARG A 217 -11.77 -25.19 15.25
C ARG A 217 -12.78 -24.07 15.12
N TRP A 218 -12.71 -23.07 16.00
CA TRP A 218 -13.58 -21.89 15.92
C TRP A 218 -13.33 -21.12 14.62
N TRP A 219 -12.07 -20.87 14.26
CA TRP A 219 -11.67 -20.12 13.06
C TRP A 219 -12.18 -20.76 11.76
N GLN A 220 -12.24 -22.08 11.69
CA GLN A 220 -12.79 -22.81 10.54
C GLN A 220 -14.29 -22.58 10.31
N GLN A 221 -15.02 -22.17 11.36
CA GLN A 221 -16.46 -21.93 11.31
C GLN A 221 -16.80 -20.43 11.32
N ALA A 222 -15.85 -19.59 11.73
CA ALA A 222 -16.04 -18.15 11.84
C ALA A 222 -16.22 -17.52 10.46
N LEU A 223 -17.27 -16.71 10.31
CA LEU A 223 -17.45 -15.88 9.14
C LEU A 223 -16.59 -14.61 9.27
N HIS A 224 -15.80 -14.32 8.24
CA HIS A 224 -14.98 -13.12 8.18
C HIS A 224 -15.88 -11.86 8.09
N PRO A 225 -15.67 -10.82 8.90
CA PRO A 225 -16.53 -9.61 8.89
C PRO A 225 -16.01 -8.53 7.93
N GLN A 226 -15.91 -8.84 6.63
CA GLN A 226 -15.28 -7.97 5.65
C GLN A 226 -15.87 -6.55 5.60
N ASN A 227 -17.20 -6.40 5.65
CA ASN A 227 -17.82 -5.08 5.51
C ASN A 227 -17.63 -4.22 6.75
N HIS A 228 -17.67 -4.82 7.94
CA HIS A 228 -17.30 -4.14 9.17
C HIS A 228 -15.84 -3.65 9.08
N LEU A 229 -14.91 -4.53 8.70
CA LEU A 229 -13.50 -4.16 8.58
C LEU A 229 -13.27 -3.07 7.52
N ARG A 230 -13.95 -3.14 6.37
CA ARG A 230 -13.93 -2.08 5.34
C ARG A 230 -14.40 -0.75 5.92
N ASN A 231 -15.50 -0.74 6.67
CA ASN A 231 -16.01 0.47 7.31
C ASN A 231 -15.05 1.01 8.37
N VAL A 232 -14.41 0.14 9.16
CA VAL A 232 -13.38 0.51 10.14
C VAL A 232 -12.18 1.16 9.45
N ALA A 233 -11.62 0.53 8.42
CA ALA A 233 -10.50 1.08 7.65
C ALA A 233 -10.88 2.43 7.00
N ARG A 234 -12.10 2.54 6.46
CA ARG A 234 -12.58 3.81 5.88
C ARG A 234 -12.74 4.91 6.92
N THR A 235 -13.20 4.59 8.12
CA THR A 235 -13.34 5.57 9.22
C THR A 235 -11.97 6.12 9.65
N GLY A 236 -10.89 5.34 9.49
CA GLY A 236 -9.52 5.77 9.75
C GLY A 236 -8.91 6.69 8.69
N VAL A 237 -9.55 6.87 7.54
CA VAL A 237 -9.05 7.72 6.44
C VAL A 237 -9.07 9.19 6.85
N ARG A 238 -7.93 9.87 6.66
CA ARG A 238 -7.75 11.30 6.96
C ARG A 238 -7.69 12.20 5.72
N THR A 239 -7.60 11.61 4.54
CA THR A 239 -7.52 12.32 3.27
C THR A 239 -8.92 12.47 2.63
N PRO A 240 -9.11 13.40 1.68
CA PRO A 240 -10.42 13.60 1.03
C PRO A 240 -10.92 12.38 0.25
N TYR A 241 -10.03 11.51 -0.23
CA TYR A 241 -10.35 10.31 -0.98
C TYR A 241 -9.74 9.06 -0.34
N HIS A 242 -10.35 7.92 -0.62
CA HIS A 242 -9.77 6.62 -0.28
C HIS A 242 -9.80 5.70 -1.49
N PHE A 243 -8.80 4.82 -1.55
CA PHE A 243 -8.81 3.67 -2.43
C PHE A 243 -9.03 2.44 -1.55
N LEU A 244 -10.21 1.82 -1.60
CA LEU A 244 -10.48 0.63 -0.80
C LEU A 244 -10.17 -0.62 -1.61
N THR A 245 -9.24 -1.44 -1.12
CA THR A 245 -8.90 -2.72 -1.73
C THR A 245 -8.79 -3.84 -0.71
N ASP A 246 -8.89 -5.08 -1.18
CA ASP A 246 -8.46 -6.22 -0.38
C ASP A 246 -6.92 -6.21 -0.29
N ILE A 247 -6.35 -6.80 0.77
CA ILE A 247 -4.91 -6.70 1.08
C ILE A 247 -4.01 -7.39 0.06
N ASP A 248 -4.57 -8.31 -0.72
CA ASP A 248 -3.93 -9.05 -1.81
C ASP A 248 -4.05 -8.35 -3.18
N ILE A 249 -4.68 -7.17 -3.23
CA ILE A 249 -4.78 -6.37 -4.44
C ILE A 249 -3.63 -5.37 -4.47
N LEU A 250 -2.66 -5.66 -5.34
CA LEU A 250 -1.49 -4.82 -5.52
C LEU A 250 -1.77 -3.72 -6.56
N PRO A 251 -1.63 -2.44 -6.20
CA PRO A 251 -1.75 -1.34 -7.17
C PRO A 251 -0.57 -1.34 -8.15
N MET A 252 -0.68 -0.59 -9.25
CA MET A 252 0.50 -0.32 -10.09
C MET A 252 1.50 0.55 -9.33
N LEU A 253 2.79 0.31 -9.52
CA LEU A 253 3.85 1.12 -8.92
C LEU A 253 3.64 2.61 -9.28
N GLY A 254 3.64 3.47 -8.26
CA GLY A 254 3.46 4.91 -8.43
C GLY A 254 2.00 5.38 -8.56
N LEU A 255 1.01 4.47 -8.51
CA LEU A 255 -0.41 4.83 -8.61
C LEU A 255 -0.84 5.82 -7.51
N ALA A 256 -0.32 5.69 -6.29
CA ALA A 256 -0.64 6.60 -5.20
C ALA A 256 -0.32 8.06 -5.55
N HIS A 257 0.89 8.32 -6.04
CA HIS A 257 1.33 9.65 -6.47
C HIS A 257 0.50 10.15 -7.66
N GLN A 258 0.24 9.28 -8.64
CA GLN A 258 -0.59 9.64 -9.80
C GLN A 258 -2.02 10.02 -9.41
N LEU A 259 -2.61 9.30 -8.44
CA LEU A 259 -3.92 9.63 -7.88
C LEU A 259 -3.89 10.96 -7.13
N ASP A 260 -2.87 11.22 -6.33
CA ASP A 260 -2.72 12.50 -5.64
C ASP A 260 -2.67 13.69 -6.61
N VAL A 261 -1.90 13.57 -7.70
CA VAL A 261 -1.85 14.60 -8.76
C VAL A 261 -3.22 14.72 -9.45
N PHE A 262 -3.84 13.60 -9.84
CA PHE A 262 -5.13 13.60 -10.53
C PHE A 262 -6.24 14.24 -9.67
N LEU A 263 -6.34 13.87 -8.39
CA LEU A 263 -7.39 14.33 -7.49
C LEU A 263 -7.17 15.79 -7.05
N SER A 264 -5.93 16.25 -6.99
CA SER A 264 -5.58 17.62 -6.61
C SER A 264 -5.64 18.63 -7.75
N THR A 265 -5.37 18.23 -8.99
CA THR A 265 -5.24 19.16 -10.13
C THR A 265 -6.35 19.03 -11.17
N SER A 266 -6.92 17.84 -11.37
CA SER A 266 -7.83 17.61 -12.50
C SER A 266 -9.19 18.27 -12.30
N PRO A 267 -9.70 19.03 -13.29
CA PRO A 267 -11.08 19.50 -13.29
C PRO A 267 -12.08 18.35 -13.14
N LYS A 268 -11.85 17.20 -13.79
CA LYS A 268 -12.70 16.01 -13.65
C LYS A 268 -12.63 15.44 -12.23
N GLY A 269 -11.44 15.46 -11.62
CA GLY A 269 -11.21 15.14 -10.20
C GLY A 269 -12.07 15.98 -9.25
N LYS A 270 -12.22 17.27 -9.54
CA LYS A 270 -12.93 18.24 -8.70
C LYS A 270 -14.41 18.44 -9.05
N SER A 271 -14.83 18.24 -10.30
CA SER A 271 -16.12 18.69 -10.84
C SER A 271 -17.29 17.74 -10.61
N CYS A 272 -17.04 16.52 -10.11
CA CYS A 272 -18.10 15.54 -9.88
C CYS A 272 -18.14 15.06 -8.42
N PRO A 273 -19.01 15.67 -7.57
CA PRO A 273 -19.07 15.32 -6.15
C PRO A 273 -19.63 13.91 -5.88
N LYS A 274 -20.33 13.31 -6.86
CA LYS A 274 -20.92 11.96 -6.77
C LYS A 274 -20.17 10.92 -7.62
N CYS A 275 -18.99 11.26 -8.15
CA CYS A 275 -18.21 10.32 -8.95
C CYS A 275 -17.31 9.46 -8.06
N VAL A 276 -17.13 8.23 -8.53
CA VAL A 276 -16.07 7.32 -8.11
C VAL A 276 -15.23 6.96 -9.33
N TYR A 277 -13.96 6.66 -9.13
CA TYR A 277 -13.02 6.32 -10.20
C TYR A 277 -12.67 4.85 -10.12
N VAL A 278 -13.21 4.06 -11.03
CA VAL A 278 -12.95 2.61 -11.11
C VAL A 278 -11.51 2.38 -11.57
N VAL A 279 -10.83 1.47 -10.89
CA VAL A 279 -9.47 1.01 -11.21
C VAL A 279 -9.58 -0.40 -11.83
N PRO A 280 -9.28 -0.57 -13.14
CA PRO A 280 -9.30 -1.88 -13.78
C PRO A 280 -8.37 -2.86 -13.07
N THR A 281 -8.94 -3.98 -12.64
CA THR A 281 -8.24 -4.98 -11.82
C THR A 281 -8.17 -6.31 -12.56
N TYR A 282 -7.01 -6.97 -12.44
CA TYR A 282 -6.66 -8.21 -13.12
C TYR A 282 -6.15 -9.24 -12.10
N GLU A 283 -6.30 -10.52 -12.42
CA GLU A 283 -5.73 -11.62 -11.66
C GLU A 283 -4.63 -12.32 -12.48
N MET A 284 -3.62 -12.84 -11.78
CA MET A 284 -2.47 -13.53 -12.36
C MET A 284 -1.90 -14.57 -11.38
N PRO A 285 -1.13 -15.57 -11.85
CA PRO A 285 -0.40 -16.48 -10.99
C PRO A 285 0.58 -15.76 -10.07
N GLU A 286 0.58 -16.12 -8.79
CA GLU A 286 1.40 -15.50 -7.72
C GLU A 286 2.92 -15.65 -7.96
N GLN A 287 3.33 -16.67 -8.72
CA GLN A 287 4.75 -16.91 -9.02
C GLN A 287 5.33 -15.95 -10.06
N LEU A 288 4.47 -15.22 -10.78
CA LEU A 288 4.90 -14.28 -11.80
C LEU A 288 5.12 -12.89 -11.20
N PRO A 289 6.17 -12.15 -11.65
CA PRO A 289 6.40 -10.79 -11.19
C PRO A 289 5.23 -9.86 -11.53
N VAL A 290 4.81 -9.07 -10.55
CA VAL A 290 3.75 -8.05 -10.70
C VAL A 290 4.14 -7.05 -11.80
N PRO A 291 3.26 -6.81 -12.80
CA PRO A 291 3.51 -5.85 -13.86
C PRO A 291 3.74 -4.44 -13.31
N ARG A 292 4.79 -3.76 -13.78
CA ARG A 292 5.12 -2.39 -13.37
C ARG A 292 4.49 -1.31 -14.25
N SER A 293 3.93 -1.71 -15.39
CA SER A 293 3.33 -0.80 -16.35
C SER A 293 2.12 -1.44 -17.06
N LYS A 294 1.27 -0.61 -17.66
CA LYS A 294 0.18 -1.09 -18.52
C LYS A 294 0.70 -1.94 -19.68
N ALA A 295 1.84 -1.57 -20.27
CA ALA A 295 2.43 -2.33 -21.38
C ALA A 295 2.80 -3.76 -20.96
N GLU A 296 3.45 -3.91 -19.81
CA GLU A 296 3.77 -5.23 -19.24
C GLU A 296 2.50 -6.04 -18.93
N LEU A 297 1.46 -5.40 -18.36
CA LEU A 297 0.19 -6.07 -18.09
C LEU A 297 -0.48 -6.58 -19.38
N LEU A 298 -0.52 -5.75 -20.43
CA LEU A 298 -1.06 -6.16 -21.73
C LEU A 298 -0.25 -7.30 -22.35
N GLU A 299 1.08 -7.31 -22.18
CA GLU A 299 1.92 -8.43 -22.60
C GLU A 299 1.54 -9.72 -21.85
N ARG A 300 1.29 -9.66 -20.54
CA ARG A 300 0.82 -10.81 -19.75
C ARG A 300 -0.54 -11.31 -20.22
N ILE A 301 -1.47 -10.40 -20.54
CA ILE A 301 -2.80 -10.75 -21.06
C ILE A 301 -2.64 -11.47 -22.41
N ASN A 302 -1.81 -10.96 -23.32
CA ASN A 302 -1.53 -11.60 -24.62
C ASN A 302 -0.93 -13.00 -24.46
N LYS A 303 -0.09 -13.20 -23.44
CA LYS A 303 0.48 -14.51 -23.07
C LYS A 303 -0.50 -15.41 -22.30
N LYS A 304 -1.75 -14.99 -22.09
CA LYS A 304 -2.78 -15.67 -21.26
C LYS A 304 -2.34 -15.92 -19.81
N GLN A 305 -1.42 -15.08 -19.31
CA GLN A 305 -0.90 -15.12 -17.94
C GLN A 305 -1.67 -14.21 -16.99
N SER A 306 -2.45 -13.27 -17.52
CA SER A 306 -3.33 -12.39 -16.75
C SER A 306 -4.70 -12.31 -17.42
N ARG A 307 -5.73 -12.06 -16.62
CA ARG A 307 -7.10 -11.84 -17.10
C ARG A 307 -7.86 -10.91 -16.16
N PRO A 308 -8.99 -10.32 -16.58
CA PRO A 308 -9.81 -9.52 -15.68
C PRO A 308 -10.17 -10.30 -14.41
N PHE A 309 -10.11 -9.60 -13.28
CA PHE A 309 -10.34 -10.20 -11.95
C PHE A 309 -11.68 -10.93 -11.91
N HIS A 310 -11.70 -12.16 -11.39
CA HIS A 310 -12.86 -13.03 -11.33
C HIS A 310 -13.54 -13.36 -12.67
N ALA A 311 -12.96 -13.04 -13.83
CA ALA A 311 -13.60 -13.30 -15.13
C ALA A 311 -14.02 -14.77 -15.33
N LYS A 312 -13.26 -15.73 -14.78
CA LYS A 312 -13.56 -17.16 -14.85
C LYS A 312 -14.60 -17.60 -13.82
N VAL A 313 -14.58 -17.00 -12.63
CA VAL A 313 -15.43 -17.41 -11.50
C VAL A 313 -16.82 -16.77 -11.61
N PHE A 314 -16.85 -15.47 -11.88
CA PHE A 314 -18.08 -14.70 -11.98
C PHE A 314 -17.88 -13.41 -12.78
N ILE A 315 -18.14 -13.48 -14.09
CA ILE A 315 -17.83 -12.40 -15.04
C ILE A 315 -18.61 -11.09 -14.76
N HIS A 316 -19.87 -11.19 -14.30
CA HIS A 316 -20.74 -10.04 -14.03
C HIS A 316 -20.19 -9.09 -12.95
N ASN A 317 -19.32 -9.60 -12.07
CA ASN A 317 -18.71 -8.82 -10.99
C ASN A 317 -17.93 -7.60 -11.50
N GLN A 318 -17.30 -7.72 -12.67
CA GLN A 318 -16.39 -6.71 -13.21
C GLN A 318 -16.79 -6.25 -14.62
N TYR A 319 -17.86 -6.79 -15.20
CA TYR A 319 -18.17 -6.66 -16.62
C TYR A 319 -18.43 -5.21 -17.05
N ALA A 320 -19.18 -4.43 -16.26
CA ALA A 320 -19.40 -2.99 -16.50
C ALA A 320 -18.11 -2.14 -16.56
N THR A 321 -16.98 -2.62 -16.01
CA THR A 321 -15.67 -1.96 -16.17
C THR A 321 -15.24 -1.91 -17.64
N ASN A 322 -15.66 -2.86 -18.48
CA ASN A 322 -15.28 -2.97 -19.89
C ASN A 322 -13.76 -2.99 -20.10
N HIS A 323 -13.09 -4.02 -19.56
CA HIS A 323 -11.64 -4.19 -19.68
C HIS A 323 -11.14 -4.14 -21.13
N SER A 324 -11.87 -4.72 -22.08
CA SER A 324 -11.50 -4.70 -23.50
C SER A 324 -11.46 -3.29 -24.11
N LEU A 325 -12.30 -2.37 -23.62
CA LEU A 325 -12.21 -0.96 -24.00
C LEU A 325 -10.98 -0.31 -23.36
N TRP A 326 -10.77 -0.50 -22.04
CA TRP A 326 -9.62 0.05 -21.34
C TRP A 326 -8.29 -0.41 -21.94
N GLU A 327 -8.17 -1.69 -22.32
CA GLU A 327 -6.96 -2.28 -22.90
C GLU A 327 -6.54 -1.60 -24.22
N LYS A 328 -7.51 -1.15 -25.02
CA LYS A 328 -7.27 -0.47 -26.31
C LYS A 328 -6.86 1.00 -26.17
N ILE A 329 -7.10 1.61 -25.02
CA ILE A 329 -6.77 3.02 -24.79
C ILE A 329 -5.24 3.15 -24.64
N PRO A 330 -4.56 4.02 -25.42
CA PRO A 330 -3.13 4.23 -25.26
C PRO A 330 -2.75 4.73 -23.86
N SER A 331 -1.56 4.36 -23.39
CA SER A 331 -1.03 4.92 -22.14
C SER A 331 -0.78 6.42 -22.28
N SER A 332 -1.26 7.20 -21.33
CA SER A 332 -0.98 8.63 -21.20
C SER A 332 0.22 8.87 -20.27
N LYS A 333 0.84 10.05 -20.37
CA LYS A 333 1.90 10.48 -19.44
C LYS A 333 1.36 10.80 -18.05
N GLU A 334 0.15 11.33 -18.00
CA GLU A 334 -0.54 11.73 -16.77
C GLU A 334 -1.79 10.87 -16.59
N LEU A 335 -2.16 10.60 -15.34
CA LEU A 335 -3.35 9.82 -15.04
C LEU A 335 -4.62 10.60 -15.39
N GLU A 336 -5.51 9.97 -16.16
CA GLU A 336 -6.78 10.55 -16.57
C GLU A 336 -7.94 9.56 -16.43
N ALA A 337 -9.14 10.10 -16.24
CA ALA A 337 -10.37 9.31 -16.30
C ALA A 337 -10.65 8.92 -17.77
N ALA A 338 -10.44 7.64 -18.07
CA ALA A 338 -10.46 7.09 -19.43
C ALA A 338 -11.83 7.20 -20.12
N TYR A 339 -12.90 6.76 -19.47
CA TYR A 339 -14.27 6.83 -19.98
C TYR A 339 -15.27 6.77 -18.82
N LYS A 340 -16.51 7.18 -19.10
CA LYS A 340 -17.62 7.06 -18.16
C LYS A 340 -18.29 5.70 -18.35
N ILE A 341 -18.46 4.97 -17.25
CA ILE A 341 -19.30 3.78 -17.23
C ILE A 341 -20.76 4.27 -17.19
N SER A 342 -21.52 4.01 -18.25
CA SER A 342 -22.87 4.53 -18.42
C SER A 342 -23.96 3.59 -17.91
N ASN A 343 -23.66 2.29 -17.83
CA ASN A 343 -24.64 1.26 -17.53
C ASN A 343 -24.32 0.65 -16.17
N TYR A 344 -25.31 0.68 -15.27
CA TYR A 344 -25.27 -0.15 -14.07
C TYR A 344 -25.47 -1.61 -14.48
N GLU A 345 -24.72 -2.51 -13.85
CA GLU A 345 -24.90 -3.94 -13.99
C GLU A 345 -25.12 -4.54 -12.61
N PHE A 346 -26.15 -5.39 -12.50
CA PHE A 346 -26.41 -6.11 -11.27
C PHE A 346 -25.22 -7.00 -10.93
N PHE A 347 -24.80 -6.98 -9.67
CA PHE A 347 -23.58 -7.62 -9.15
C PHE A 347 -22.24 -6.94 -9.47
N TYR A 348 -22.23 -5.73 -10.01
CA TYR A 348 -20.99 -5.01 -10.23
C TYR A 348 -20.29 -4.65 -8.90
N GLU A 349 -19.05 -5.12 -8.72
CA GLU A 349 -18.24 -4.95 -7.49
C GLU A 349 -16.81 -4.45 -7.80
N PRO A 350 -16.67 -3.28 -8.46
CA PRO A 350 -15.34 -2.78 -8.85
C PRO A 350 -14.47 -2.42 -7.65
N PHE A 351 -13.17 -2.34 -7.90
CA PHE A 351 -12.26 -1.58 -7.04
C PHE A 351 -12.24 -0.13 -7.53
N PHE A 352 -12.41 0.83 -6.63
CA PHE A 352 -12.50 2.24 -7.02
C PHE A 352 -11.95 3.18 -5.97
N VAL A 353 -11.60 4.37 -6.43
CA VAL A 353 -11.24 5.52 -5.61
C VAL A 353 -12.47 6.39 -5.43
N ALA A 354 -12.79 6.73 -4.19
CA ALA A 354 -13.98 7.51 -3.85
C ALA A 354 -13.70 8.56 -2.78
N ARG A 355 -14.57 9.56 -2.72
CA ARG A 355 -14.56 10.52 -1.60
C ARG A 355 -14.79 9.79 -0.28
N ALA A 356 -14.22 10.29 0.81
CA ALA A 356 -14.36 9.68 2.13
C ALA A 356 -15.83 9.58 2.59
N ASN A 357 -16.70 10.48 2.12
CA ASN A 357 -18.11 10.59 2.51
C ASN A 357 -19.10 9.69 1.74
N VAL A 358 -18.63 8.76 0.90
CA VAL A 358 -19.54 7.77 0.28
C VAL A 358 -20.18 6.87 1.34
N PRO A 359 -21.38 6.29 1.10
CA PRO A 359 -22.06 5.45 2.08
C PRO A 359 -21.17 4.31 2.62
N LEU A 360 -21.44 3.86 3.85
CA LEU A 360 -20.76 2.69 4.43
C LEU A 360 -21.27 1.40 3.78
N TYR A 361 -20.43 0.36 3.78
CA TYR A 361 -20.84 -0.97 3.34
C TYR A 361 -21.88 -1.55 4.30
N ASP A 362 -22.90 -2.21 3.77
CA ASP A 362 -23.88 -2.91 4.59
C ASP A 362 -23.25 -4.04 5.42
N GLU A 363 -23.23 -3.86 6.73
CA GLU A 363 -22.63 -4.76 7.71
C GLU A 363 -23.40 -6.08 7.90
N ARG A 364 -24.61 -6.21 7.32
CA ARG A 364 -25.35 -7.49 7.32
C ARG A 364 -24.67 -8.55 6.45
N PHE A 365 -23.85 -8.14 5.49
CA PHE A 365 -23.10 -9.05 4.62
C PHE A 365 -21.75 -9.39 5.26
N ILE A 366 -21.61 -10.66 5.65
CA ILE A 366 -20.46 -11.25 6.35
C ILE A 366 -20.12 -12.55 5.62
N GLY A 367 -18.83 -12.87 5.47
CA GLY A 367 -18.37 -14.03 4.71
C GLY A 367 -18.28 -13.76 3.20
N TYR A 368 -18.28 -14.81 2.38
CA TYR A 368 -18.06 -14.70 0.94
C TYR A 368 -19.34 -14.39 0.16
N GLY A 369 -19.28 -13.46 -0.79
CA GLY A 369 -20.34 -13.15 -1.77
C GLY A 369 -21.19 -11.92 -1.45
N PHE A 370 -21.55 -11.16 -2.49
CA PHE A 370 -22.40 -9.95 -2.44
C PHE A 370 -21.95 -8.93 -1.39
N THR A 371 -20.65 -8.66 -1.32
CA THR A 371 -20.09 -7.89 -0.20
C THR A 371 -19.76 -6.45 -0.60
N ARG A 372 -19.45 -6.21 -1.88
CA ARG A 372 -19.08 -4.88 -2.38
C ARG A 372 -20.19 -4.22 -3.18
N ASN A 373 -21.17 -4.98 -3.68
CA ASN A 373 -22.34 -4.46 -4.40
C ASN A 373 -23.39 -3.83 -3.46
N THR A 374 -23.12 -3.78 -2.16
CA THR A 374 -24.04 -3.35 -1.10
C THR A 374 -23.70 -1.97 -0.54
N GLN A 375 -22.94 -1.16 -1.29
CA GLN A 375 -22.53 0.19 -0.91
C GLN A 375 -23.28 1.25 -1.71
#